data_AF-A0A2C5YH36-F1
#
_entry.id   AF-A0A2C5YH36-F1
#
_cell.length_a   1.000
_cell.length_b   1.000
_cell.length_c   1.000
_cell.angle_alpha   90.00
_cell.angle_beta   90.00
_cell.angle_gamma   90.00
#
_symmetry.space_group_name_H-M   'P 1'
#
loop_
_entity.id
_entity.type
_entity.pdbx_description
1 polymer ?
#
loop_
_entity_poly.entity_id
_entity_poly.type
_entity_poly.pdbx_seq_one_letter_code
_entity_poly.pdbx_strand_id
1 'polypeptide(L)'
;MKLFFLSTVLFAATALSAIHLDNPNCVDDASTREIYASHEKLVAWERNHTISKAHIRIDTHMHVILESETAYNLTMNDLNSQLKRLNDDFRASNISFELRGVNWLTDAIFASGSVNDEMKQLLHEGDSRTLNIYWTKDVDLNYLLLGASTFPNELRNPGGPLADGVIMSKSVKSHELTHEVGHWFGLLHTFEDICNDDGDYIEDTPPSPQSCHDSQLTCPGPSFMSYWKERTLFTPGQMTRMRSFWQEYRASNSNTTTCADAKLTPIKPVERRDRHPFYPESQDKQLAFKQCRLKSDGSVEEKRESYCGSEVFCRWGTYKAAGENYSSPTTCLETRQGNPWVQGEQLDDRNEAEYCVSQRTVFRAFDEDELVKDGQVNDELVKVNGKYHSSTECLEAHDAPPEASLARDSAHFTFS
;
A
#
# COMPACT_ATOMS: atom_id res chain seq x y z
N MET A 1 5.71 -4.87 75.57
CA MET A 1 7.17 -4.78 75.31
C MET A 1 7.59 -6.18 74.85
N LYS A 2 7.95 -6.48 73.61
CA LYS A 2 8.55 -5.71 72.52
C LYS A 2 7.93 -6.13 71.17
N LEU A 3 7.71 -5.13 70.32
CA LEU A 3 7.39 -5.26 68.89
C LEU A 3 8.53 -5.99 68.17
N PHE A 4 8.21 -6.92 67.28
CA PHE A 4 9.13 -7.34 66.22
C PHE A 4 8.72 -6.65 64.92
N PHE A 5 9.61 -5.80 64.41
CA PHE A 5 9.48 -5.10 63.14
C PHE A 5 9.55 -6.09 61.97
N LEU A 6 8.54 -6.06 61.10
CA LEU A 6 8.64 -6.55 59.73
C LEU A 6 9.65 -5.65 58.99
N SER A 7 10.75 -6.22 58.51
CA SER A 7 11.60 -5.57 57.50
C SER A 7 11.19 -6.09 56.13
N THR A 8 10.27 -5.39 55.48
CA THR A 8 10.04 -5.50 54.05
C THR A 8 11.22 -4.88 53.33
N VAL A 9 12.11 -5.71 52.77
CA VAL A 9 13.09 -5.25 51.79
C VAL A 9 12.34 -5.03 50.47
N LEU A 10 11.92 -3.80 50.26
CA LEU A 10 11.44 -3.30 48.98
C LEU A 10 12.66 -3.21 48.06
N PHE A 11 12.87 -4.20 47.18
CA PHE A 11 13.74 -3.98 46.03
C PHE A 11 13.02 -2.97 45.14
N ALA A 12 13.43 -1.70 45.24
CA ALA A 12 13.12 -0.71 44.24
C ALA A 12 13.75 -1.21 42.93
N ALA A 13 12.91 -1.70 42.00
CA ALA A 13 13.28 -1.80 40.61
C ALA A 13 13.50 -0.36 40.12
N THR A 14 14.73 0.13 40.23
CA THR A 14 15.15 1.33 39.53
C THR A 14 15.09 0.99 38.05
N ALA A 15 14.14 1.63 37.35
CA ALA A 15 14.04 1.62 35.91
C ALA A 15 15.40 1.95 35.29
N LEU A 16 16.05 0.96 34.69
CA LEU A 16 16.99 1.18 33.61
C LEU A 16 16.15 1.17 32.33
N SER A 17 15.54 2.31 32.05
CA SER A 17 14.80 2.54 30.81
C SER A 17 15.26 3.88 30.27
N ALA A 18 16.47 3.93 29.67
CA ALA A 18 16.95 5.06 28.86
C ALA A 18 18.40 4.86 28.33
N ILE A 19 18.72 3.77 27.60
CA ILE A 19 20.02 3.71 26.87
C ILE A 19 19.92 3.14 25.44
N HIS A 20 18.76 2.68 24.93
CA HIS A 20 18.69 2.07 23.57
C HIS A 20 17.89 2.84 22.50
N LEU A 21 17.29 3.98 22.84
CA LEU A 21 16.54 4.81 21.89
C LEU A 21 17.42 5.68 20.96
N ASP A 22 18.75 5.61 21.07
CA ASP A 22 19.67 6.48 20.30
C ASP A 22 20.25 5.80 19.05
N ASN A 23 19.85 4.58 18.69
CA ASN A 23 20.27 4.00 17.41
C ASN A 23 19.47 4.67 16.26
N PRO A 24 20.11 5.47 15.39
CA PRO A 24 19.41 6.19 14.33
C PRO A 24 18.77 5.27 13.28
N ASN A 25 19.11 3.97 13.31
CA ASN A 25 18.53 2.96 12.41
C ASN A 25 17.25 2.32 12.96
N CYS A 26 16.85 2.64 14.19
CA CYS A 26 15.65 2.09 14.82
C CYS A 26 14.48 3.07 14.70
N VAL A 27 13.34 2.58 14.21
CA VAL A 27 12.11 3.37 14.07
C VAL A 27 11.24 3.15 15.31
N ASP A 28 11.14 4.15 16.17
CA ASP A 28 10.19 4.17 17.31
C ASP A 28 8.98 5.05 16.99
N ASP A 29 7.99 4.47 16.31
CA ASP A 29 6.70 5.09 16.08
C ASP A 29 5.54 4.27 16.69
N ALA A 30 4.32 4.78 16.54
CA ALA A 30 3.14 4.10 17.08
C ALA A 30 2.90 2.72 16.44
N SER A 31 3.20 2.56 15.16
CA SER A 31 3.03 1.31 14.42
C SER A 31 4.00 0.25 14.93
N THR A 32 5.29 0.57 15.03
CA THR A 32 6.31 -0.35 15.57
C THR A 32 5.95 -0.80 16.98
N ARG A 33 5.47 0.12 17.83
CA ARG A 33 5.04 -0.22 19.20
C ARG A 33 3.83 -1.17 19.23
N GLU A 34 2.88 -1.02 18.31
CA GLU A 34 1.74 -1.94 18.20
C GLU A 34 2.14 -3.34 17.70
N ILE A 35 3.16 -3.41 16.83
CA ILE A 35 3.75 -4.69 16.40
C ILE A 35 4.39 -5.38 17.61
N TYR A 36 5.26 -4.71 18.36
CA TYR A 36 5.88 -5.29 19.57
C TYR A 36 4.85 -5.73 20.61
N ALA A 37 3.84 -4.90 20.89
CA ALA A 37 2.75 -5.26 21.80
C ALA A 37 1.98 -6.53 21.32
N SER A 38 1.85 -6.73 20.01
CA SER A 38 1.25 -7.93 19.44
C SER A 38 2.13 -9.17 19.68
N HIS A 39 3.45 -9.04 19.58
CA HIS A 39 4.39 -10.12 19.92
C HIS A 39 4.33 -10.48 21.42
N GLU A 40 4.42 -9.49 22.31
CA GLU A 40 4.31 -9.69 23.78
C GLU A 40 3.03 -10.45 24.16
N LYS A 41 1.90 -10.01 23.58
CA LYS A 41 0.61 -10.67 23.76
C LYS A 41 0.66 -12.14 23.33
N LEU A 42 1.24 -12.43 22.16
CA LEU A 42 1.30 -13.79 21.63
C LEU A 42 2.27 -14.69 22.39
N VAL A 43 3.40 -14.17 22.89
CA VAL A 43 4.28 -14.90 23.83
C VAL A 43 3.49 -15.38 25.05
N ALA A 44 2.69 -14.50 25.65
CA ALA A 44 1.86 -14.85 26.81
C ALA A 44 0.75 -15.84 26.44
N TRP A 45 0.16 -15.70 25.26
CA TRP A 45 -0.89 -16.57 24.76
C TRP A 45 -0.39 -17.98 24.46
N GLU A 46 0.78 -18.11 23.82
CA GLU A 46 1.45 -19.38 23.46
C GLU A 46 1.73 -20.28 24.67
N ARG A 47 2.01 -19.69 25.85
CA ARG A 47 2.24 -20.45 27.10
C ARG A 47 1.00 -21.20 27.59
N ASN A 48 -0.19 -20.74 27.23
CA ASN A 48 -1.46 -21.23 27.76
C ASN A 48 -2.37 -21.87 26.70
N HIS A 49 -1.94 -21.91 25.44
CA HIS A 49 -2.75 -22.40 24.33
C HIS A 49 -2.01 -23.45 23.51
N THR A 50 -2.77 -24.42 23.00
CA THR A 50 -2.24 -25.38 22.03
C THR A 50 -2.34 -24.79 20.63
N ILE A 51 -1.20 -24.55 20.00
CA ILE A 51 -1.15 -24.03 18.63
C ILE A 51 -1.58 -25.11 17.65
N SER A 52 -2.55 -24.79 16.81
CA SER A 52 -3.01 -25.72 15.77
C SER A 52 -1.88 -26.05 14.80
N LYS A 53 -1.65 -27.35 14.59
CA LYS A 53 -0.70 -27.87 13.58
C LYS A 53 -1.38 -28.18 12.24
N ALA A 54 -2.65 -27.81 12.09
CA ALA A 54 -3.38 -28.02 10.85
C ALA A 54 -2.67 -27.35 9.67
N HIS A 55 -2.77 -27.98 8.50
CA HIS A 55 -2.22 -27.42 7.27
C HIS A 55 -2.91 -26.09 6.97
N ILE A 56 -2.11 -25.04 6.74
CA ILE A 56 -2.61 -23.73 6.35
C ILE A 56 -2.43 -23.60 4.84
N ARG A 57 -3.55 -23.53 4.11
CA ARG A 57 -3.53 -23.22 2.69
C ARG A 57 -3.87 -21.76 2.48
N ILE A 58 -2.98 -21.04 1.81
CA ILE A 58 -3.10 -19.62 1.47
C ILE A 58 -3.44 -19.50 0.00
N ASP A 59 -4.59 -18.91 -0.28
CA ASP A 59 -4.94 -18.49 -1.63
C ASP A 59 -4.09 -17.26 -1.96
N THR A 60 -3.45 -17.25 -3.13
CA THR A 60 -2.46 -16.23 -3.50
C THR A 60 -2.81 -15.57 -4.83
N HIS A 61 -2.82 -14.24 -4.84
CA HIS A 61 -2.96 -13.41 -6.03
C HIS A 61 -1.67 -12.63 -6.26
N MET A 62 -1.24 -12.53 -7.53
CA MET A 62 -0.07 -11.73 -7.90
C MET A 62 -0.47 -10.60 -8.86
N HIS A 63 0.05 -9.40 -8.61
CA HIS A 63 -0.24 -8.21 -9.41
C HIS A 63 1.08 -7.64 -9.91
N VAL A 64 1.35 -7.74 -11.21
CA VAL A 64 2.57 -7.23 -11.84
C VAL A 64 2.30 -5.84 -12.38
N ILE A 65 3.03 -4.86 -11.85
CA ILE A 65 2.85 -3.44 -12.17
C ILE A 65 3.97 -2.99 -13.11
N LEU A 66 3.56 -2.40 -14.24
CA LEU A 66 4.42 -1.96 -15.32
C LEU A 66 4.32 -0.44 -15.47
N GLU A 67 5.46 0.23 -15.63
CA GLU A 67 5.50 1.67 -15.90
C GLU A 67 5.02 2.00 -17.33
N SER A 68 5.17 1.06 -18.26
CA SER A 68 4.74 1.16 -19.66
C SER A 68 4.58 -0.23 -20.29
N GLU A 69 3.95 -0.30 -21.47
CA GLU A 69 3.78 -1.56 -22.19
C GLU A 69 5.11 -2.18 -22.67
N THR A 70 6.18 -1.38 -22.75
CA THR A 70 7.53 -1.83 -23.16
C THR A 70 8.45 -2.11 -21.97
N ALA A 71 7.99 -1.89 -20.74
CA ALA A 71 8.76 -2.09 -19.53
C ALA A 71 9.09 -3.58 -19.31
N TYR A 72 10.17 -3.84 -18.56
CA TYR A 72 10.50 -5.20 -18.14
C TYR A 72 9.32 -5.82 -17.37
N ASN A 73 8.95 -7.01 -17.81
CA ASN A 73 7.80 -7.73 -17.34
C ASN A 73 8.20 -9.10 -16.77
N LEU A 74 7.63 -9.46 -15.62
CA LEU A 74 7.72 -10.81 -15.09
C LEU A 74 6.78 -11.71 -15.88
N THR A 75 7.33 -12.80 -16.41
CA THR A 75 6.55 -13.82 -17.09
C THR A 75 5.87 -14.75 -16.09
N MET A 76 4.86 -15.50 -16.56
CA MET A 76 4.25 -16.56 -15.74
C MET A 76 5.29 -17.58 -15.24
N ASN A 77 6.36 -17.83 -15.99
CA ASN A 77 7.44 -18.73 -15.55
C ASN A 77 8.25 -18.14 -14.39
N ASP A 78 8.51 -16.83 -14.40
CA ASP A 78 9.18 -16.13 -13.31
C ASP A 78 8.35 -16.21 -12.03
N LEU A 79 7.05 -15.90 -12.15
CA LEU A 79 6.10 -15.93 -11.04
C LEU A 79 5.92 -17.35 -10.46
N ASN A 80 5.79 -18.37 -11.33
CA ASN A 80 5.72 -19.76 -10.90
C ASN A 80 7.00 -20.21 -10.20
N SER A 81 8.17 -19.71 -10.62
CA SER A 81 9.44 -20.01 -9.97
C SER A 81 9.52 -19.41 -8.57
N GLN A 82 9.03 -18.17 -8.40
CA GLN A 82 8.91 -17.52 -7.08
C GLN A 82 7.93 -18.28 -6.17
N LEU A 83 6.74 -18.62 -6.68
CA LEU A 83 5.74 -19.39 -5.93
C LEU A 83 6.24 -20.78 -5.53
N LYS A 84 6.99 -21.44 -6.41
CA LYS A 84 7.61 -22.74 -6.11
C LYS A 84 8.60 -22.61 -4.96
N ARG A 85 9.49 -21.61 -5.00
CA ARG A 85 10.47 -21.35 -3.93
C ARG A 85 9.77 -21.07 -2.61
N LEU A 86 8.75 -20.20 -2.63
CA LEU A 86 7.95 -19.89 -1.46
C LEU A 86 7.33 -21.15 -0.83
N ASN A 87 6.74 -22.03 -1.65
CA ASN A 87 6.21 -23.31 -1.17
C ASN A 87 7.29 -24.26 -0.64
N ASP A 88 8.48 -24.30 -1.26
CA ASP A 88 9.59 -25.12 -0.80
C ASP A 88 10.09 -24.67 0.59
N ASP A 89 10.22 -23.35 0.79
CA ASP A 89 10.72 -22.73 2.02
C ASP A 89 9.73 -22.88 3.19
N PHE A 90 8.42 -22.73 2.92
CA PHE A 90 7.36 -22.87 3.93
C PHE A 90 6.91 -24.31 4.18
N ARG A 91 7.45 -25.30 3.45
CA ARG A 91 7.06 -26.71 3.57
C ARG A 91 7.22 -27.25 5.00
N ALA A 92 8.30 -26.88 5.69
CA ALA A 92 8.55 -27.31 7.07
C ALA A 92 7.49 -26.77 8.04
N SER A 93 6.96 -25.59 7.76
CA SER A 93 5.89 -24.93 8.52
C SER A 93 4.51 -25.56 8.29
N ASN A 94 4.37 -26.52 7.36
CA ASN A 94 3.08 -27.09 6.93
C ASN A 94 2.09 -25.99 6.46
N ILE A 95 2.63 -25.04 5.67
CA ILE A 95 1.92 -23.93 5.04
C ILE A 95 2.17 -24.03 3.52
N SER A 96 1.13 -23.85 2.71
CA SER A 96 1.23 -23.88 1.25
C SER A 96 0.50 -22.70 0.60
N PHE A 97 0.99 -22.26 -0.55
CA PHE A 97 0.44 -21.16 -1.33
C PHE A 97 -0.09 -21.66 -2.67
N GLU A 98 -1.36 -21.39 -2.95
CA GLU A 98 -2.06 -21.79 -4.18
C GLU A 98 -2.39 -20.55 -5.03
N LEU A 99 -1.85 -20.48 -6.25
CA LEU A 99 -2.09 -19.36 -7.15
C LEU A 99 -3.55 -19.38 -7.62
N ARG A 100 -4.29 -18.31 -7.30
CA ARG A 100 -5.68 -18.11 -7.75
C ARG A 100 -5.78 -17.22 -8.98
N GLY A 101 -4.85 -16.28 -9.16
CA GLY A 101 -4.83 -15.42 -10.33
C GLY A 101 -3.58 -14.54 -10.41
N VAL A 102 -3.30 -14.09 -11.63
CA VAL A 102 -2.26 -13.09 -11.87
C VAL A 102 -2.83 -11.98 -12.74
N ASN A 103 -2.57 -10.74 -12.33
CA ASN A 103 -2.93 -9.54 -13.06
C ASN A 103 -1.68 -8.81 -13.53
N TRP A 104 -1.63 -8.39 -14.79
CA TRP A 104 -0.63 -7.46 -15.29
C TRP A 104 -1.30 -6.10 -15.53
N LEU A 105 -0.76 -5.05 -14.94
CA LEU A 105 -1.31 -3.71 -15.01
C LEU A 105 -0.22 -2.72 -15.43
N THR A 106 -0.49 -1.97 -16.49
CA THR A 106 0.36 -0.85 -16.92
C THR A 106 -0.20 0.44 -16.34
N ASP A 107 0.49 0.99 -15.35
CA ASP A 107 0.11 2.24 -14.70
C ASP A 107 1.37 2.90 -14.09
N ALA A 108 1.80 4.02 -14.67
CA ALA A 108 3.05 4.67 -14.28
C ALA A 108 3.01 5.24 -12.86
N ILE A 109 1.83 5.62 -12.36
CA ILE A 109 1.65 6.16 -11.00
C ILE A 109 1.73 5.01 -9.99
N PHE A 110 1.13 3.86 -10.28
CA PHE A 110 1.31 2.69 -9.42
C PHE A 110 2.74 2.14 -9.49
N ALA A 111 3.36 2.16 -10.66
CA ALA A 111 4.71 1.67 -10.86
C ALA A 111 5.79 2.52 -10.17
N SER A 112 5.51 3.80 -9.88
CA SER A 112 6.46 4.69 -9.19
C SER A 112 6.64 4.33 -7.72
N GLY A 113 5.66 3.66 -7.10
CA GLY A 113 5.64 3.37 -5.67
C GLY A 113 5.17 4.54 -4.79
N SER A 114 4.73 5.67 -5.36
CA SER A 114 4.31 6.84 -4.57
C SER A 114 2.91 6.71 -3.96
N VAL A 115 2.11 5.74 -4.39
CA VAL A 115 0.70 5.54 -3.96
C VAL A 115 0.42 4.07 -3.64
N ASN A 116 1.36 3.41 -2.97
CA ASN A 116 1.29 1.97 -2.73
C ASN A 116 0.03 1.54 -1.97
N ASP A 117 -0.40 2.28 -0.96
CA ASP A 117 -1.62 1.95 -0.22
C ASP A 117 -2.88 2.03 -1.10
N GLU A 118 -2.99 3.05 -1.95
CA GLU A 118 -4.11 3.18 -2.90
C GLU A 118 -4.10 2.03 -3.91
N MET A 119 -2.93 1.73 -4.47
CA MET A 119 -2.74 0.62 -5.40
C MET A 119 -3.19 -0.70 -4.74
N LYS A 120 -2.70 -1.00 -3.53
CA LYS A 120 -3.08 -2.21 -2.80
C LYS A 120 -4.57 -2.26 -2.55
N GLN A 121 -5.17 -1.18 -2.04
CA GLN A 121 -6.60 -1.12 -1.77
C GLN A 121 -7.44 -1.39 -3.02
N LEU A 122 -7.07 -0.86 -4.19
CA LEU A 122 -7.81 -1.09 -5.43
C LEU A 122 -7.64 -2.52 -5.98
N LEU A 123 -6.45 -3.10 -5.81
CA LEU A 123 -6.08 -4.38 -6.38
C LEU A 123 -6.33 -5.58 -5.48
N HIS A 124 -6.62 -5.36 -4.19
CA HIS A 124 -6.76 -6.43 -3.20
C HIS A 124 -7.83 -7.45 -3.60
N GLU A 125 -7.44 -8.73 -3.54
CA GLU A 125 -8.33 -9.87 -3.78
C GLU A 125 -8.46 -10.74 -2.52
N GLY A 126 -9.67 -11.22 -2.28
CA GLY A 126 -9.97 -12.11 -1.16
C GLY A 126 -10.21 -11.37 0.16
N ASP A 127 -9.81 -12.01 1.25
CA ASP A 127 -9.99 -11.58 2.62
C ASP A 127 -8.67 -11.67 3.41
N SER A 128 -8.73 -11.54 4.75
CA SER A 128 -7.57 -11.61 5.66
C SER A 128 -6.73 -12.89 5.55
N ARG A 129 -7.26 -13.94 4.90
CA ARG A 129 -6.60 -15.24 4.68
C ARG A 129 -5.91 -15.34 3.31
N THR A 130 -6.10 -14.34 2.46
CA THR A 130 -5.62 -14.32 1.07
C THR A 130 -4.37 -13.46 0.97
N LEU A 131 -3.31 -14.01 0.37
CA LEU A 131 -2.06 -13.29 0.16
C LEU A 131 -2.11 -12.56 -1.19
N ASN A 132 -1.90 -11.25 -1.16
CA ASN A 132 -1.71 -10.43 -2.36
C ASN A 132 -0.22 -10.04 -2.46
N ILE A 133 0.39 -10.31 -3.62
CA ILE A 133 1.80 -9.98 -3.91
C ILE A 133 1.84 -8.98 -5.07
N TYR A 134 2.40 -7.80 -4.84
CA TYR A 134 2.51 -6.71 -5.79
C TYR A 134 3.94 -6.60 -6.30
N TRP A 135 4.16 -6.85 -7.59
CA TRP A 135 5.49 -6.80 -8.21
C TRP A 135 5.69 -5.45 -8.91
N THR A 136 6.54 -4.61 -8.34
CA THR A 136 6.83 -3.26 -8.82
C THR A 136 8.27 -3.12 -9.29
N LYS A 137 8.61 -2.01 -9.96
CA LYS A 137 10.01 -1.71 -10.31
C LYS A 137 10.79 -1.35 -9.05
N ASP A 138 10.25 -0.37 -8.32
CA ASP A 138 10.79 0.19 -7.07
C ASP A 138 9.81 -0.10 -5.92
N VAL A 139 10.33 -0.34 -4.72
CA VAL A 139 9.53 -0.62 -3.52
C VAL A 139 9.53 0.63 -2.63
N ASP A 140 8.35 1.17 -2.32
CA ASP A 140 8.17 2.37 -1.48
C ASP A 140 9.13 3.54 -1.82
N LEU A 141 9.28 3.84 -3.11
CA LEU A 141 10.21 4.86 -3.65
C LEU A 141 11.70 4.61 -3.35
N ASN A 142 12.04 3.47 -2.75
CA ASN A 142 13.39 3.11 -2.37
C ASN A 142 13.93 1.96 -3.24
N TYR A 143 14.81 2.31 -4.17
CA TYR A 143 15.46 1.37 -5.09
C TYR A 143 16.38 0.33 -4.40
N LEU A 144 16.70 0.52 -3.11
CA LEU A 144 17.50 -0.43 -2.33
C LEU A 144 16.63 -1.47 -1.62
N LEU A 145 15.32 -1.23 -1.48
CA LEU A 145 14.40 -2.20 -0.89
C LEU A 145 13.99 -3.23 -1.95
N LEU A 146 14.15 -4.51 -1.59
CA LEU A 146 13.75 -5.62 -2.45
C LEU A 146 12.31 -6.06 -2.19
N GLY A 147 11.75 -5.71 -1.03
CA GLY A 147 10.37 -5.96 -0.65
C GLY A 147 9.96 -5.19 0.59
N ALA A 148 8.65 -5.20 0.84
CA ALA A 148 8.02 -4.68 2.04
C ALA A 148 6.71 -5.44 2.30
N SER A 149 6.34 -5.62 3.56
CA SER A 149 5.12 -6.32 3.96
C SER A 149 4.35 -5.57 5.03
N THR A 150 3.03 -5.70 5.00
CA THR A 150 2.18 -5.40 6.17
C THR A 150 2.36 -6.47 7.25
N PHE A 151 2.14 -6.10 8.51
CA PHE A 151 2.03 -7.03 9.62
C PHE A 151 0.56 -7.41 9.93
N PRO A 152 0.28 -8.60 10.49
CA PRO A 152 -1.09 -9.04 10.77
C PRO A 152 -1.91 -8.12 11.69
N ASN A 153 -1.28 -7.39 12.61
CA ASN A 153 -2.00 -6.46 13.50
C ASN A 153 -2.64 -5.30 12.74
N GLU A 154 -2.04 -4.89 11.61
CA GLU A 154 -2.55 -3.81 10.77
C GLU A 154 -3.90 -4.15 10.13
N LEU A 155 -4.29 -5.43 10.06
CA LEU A 155 -5.64 -5.83 9.66
C LEU A 155 -6.75 -5.22 10.52
N ARG A 156 -6.42 -4.72 11.72
CA ARG A 156 -7.36 -4.03 12.61
C ARG A 156 -7.46 -2.54 12.35
N ASN A 157 -6.55 -1.97 11.57
CA ASN A 157 -6.55 -0.55 11.23
C ASN A 157 -7.64 -0.25 10.21
N PRO A 158 -8.25 0.95 10.23
CA PRO A 158 -9.13 1.38 9.16
C PRO A 158 -8.40 1.31 7.80
N GLY A 159 -9.00 0.63 6.82
CA GLY A 159 -8.38 0.40 5.51
C GLY A 159 -7.31 -0.70 5.48
N GLY A 160 -6.81 -1.16 6.63
CA GLY A 160 -5.79 -2.19 6.77
C GLY A 160 -6.08 -3.50 6.03
N PRO A 161 -7.30 -4.08 6.13
CA PRO A 161 -7.64 -5.28 5.36
C PRO A 161 -7.42 -5.16 3.85
N LEU A 162 -7.60 -3.96 3.29
CA LEU A 162 -7.47 -3.71 1.86
C LEU A 162 -6.04 -3.29 1.48
N ALA A 163 -5.27 -2.74 2.41
CA ALA A 163 -3.85 -2.45 2.25
C ALA A 163 -2.94 -3.68 2.55
N ASP A 164 -3.50 -4.79 3.04
CA ASP A 164 -2.73 -5.99 3.40
C ASP A 164 -2.10 -6.66 2.17
N GLY A 165 -0.85 -7.08 2.34
CA GLY A 165 -0.09 -7.84 1.34
C GLY A 165 1.39 -7.45 1.30
N VAL A 166 2.08 -8.03 0.32
CA VAL A 166 3.52 -7.91 0.14
C VAL A 166 3.82 -7.16 -1.16
N ILE A 167 4.67 -6.13 -1.11
CA ILE A 167 5.27 -5.51 -2.31
C ILE A 167 6.65 -6.11 -2.51
N MET A 168 6.98 -6.47 -3.75
CA MET A 168 8.29 -6.98 -4.14
C MET A 168 8.84 -6.22 -5.34
N SER A 169 10.14 -5.98 -5.34
CA SER A 169 10.84 -5.58 -6.58
C SER A 169 10.83 -6.75 -7.57
N LYS A 170 10.58 -6.45 -8.85
CA LYS A 170 10.74 -7.40 -9.97
C LYS A 170 12.17 -7.93 -10.12
N SER A 171 13.14 -7.32 -9.44
CA SER A 171 14.55 -7.73 -9.49
C SER A 171 14.89 -8.92 -8.59
N VAL A 172 14.01 -9.32 -7.66
CA VAL A 172 14.20 -10.40 -6.69
C VAL A 172 14.64 -11.72 -7.34
N LYS A 173 15.62 -12.39 -6.73
CA LYS A 173 16.23 -13.62 -7.27
C LYS A 173 16.23 -14.81 -6.30
N SER A 174 16.04 -14.58 -5.01
CA SER A 174 16.27 -15.58 -3.96
C SER A 174 15.10 -15.62 -2.98
N HIS A 175 15.41 -15.68 -1.68
CA HIS A 175 14.46 -15.86 -0.58
C HIS A 175 13.88 -14.53 -0.06
N GLU A 176 13.94 -13.45 -0.84
CA GLU A 176 13.37 -12.15 -0.44
C GLU A 176 11.84 -12.24 -0.30
N LEU A 177 11.14 -12.90 -1.23
CA LEU A 177 9.70 -13.11 -1.09
C LEU A 177 9.35 -13.96 0.16
N THR A 178 10.18 -14.96 0.46
CA THR A 178 10.02 -15.78 1.68
C THR A 178 10.17 -14.94 2.94
N HIS A 179 11.11 -13.99 2.94
CA HIS A 179 11.33 -13.05 4.04
C HIS A 179 10.11 -12.15 4.26
N GLU A 180 9.64 -11.48 3.21
CA GLU A 180 8.47 -10.59 3.31
C GLU A 180 7.19 -11.34 3.69
N VAL A 181 6.98 -12.55 3.17
CA VAL A 181 5.84 -13.37 3.59
C VAL A 181 5.98 -13.81 5.05
N GLY A 182 7.20 -13.92 5.59
CA GLY A 182 7.45 -14.08 7.01
C GLY A 182 6.92 -12.90 7.84
N HIS A 183 7.16 -11.66 7.41
CA HIS A 183 6.55 -10.46 8.00
C HIS A 183 5.02 -10.44 7.86
N TRP A 184 4.49 -10.88 6.71
CA TRP A 184 3.03 -11.04 6.51
C TRP A 184 2.40 -12.04 7.48
N PHE A 185 3.17 -13.01 7.97
CA PHE A 185 2.80 -13.91 9.07
C PHE A 185 3.19 -13.39 10.47
N GLY A 186 3.74 -12.18 10.58
CA GLY A 186 4.07 -11.51 11.83
C GLY A 186 5.42 -11.90 12.42
N LEU A 187 6.40 -12.32 11.62
CA LEU A 187 7.77 -12.47 12.12
C LEU A 187 8.49 -11.13 12.09
N LEU A 188 9.31 -10.85 13.10
CA LEU A 188 10.25 -9.73 13.12
C LEU A 188 11.58 -10.14 12.51
N HIS A 189 12.45 -9.17 12.25
CA HIS A 189 13.83 -9.47 11.92
C HIS A 189 14.51 -10.16 13.09
N THR A 190 15.41 -11.13 12.84
CA THR A 190 16.12 -11.79 13.94
C THR A 190 17.07 -10.88 14.71
N PHE A 191 17.31 -9.68 14.19
CA PHE A 191 18.19 -8.67 14.78
C PHE A 191 17.44 -7.49 15.41
N GLU A 192 16.17 -7.70 15.75
CA GLU A 192 15.35 -6.67 16.41
C GLU A 192 15.89 -6.28 17.79
N ASP A 193 16.76 -7.10 18.39
CA ASP A 193 17.47 -6.81 19.64
C ASP A 193 18.43 -5.62 19.54
N ILE A 194 18.69 -5.14 18.32
CA ILE A 194 19.38 -3.86 18.06
C ILE A 194 18.50 -2.65 18.45
N CYS A 195 17.17 -2.82 18.44
CA CYS A 195 16.18 -1.77 18.64
C CYS A 195 15.33 -1.95 19.90
N ASN A 196 15.29 -3.15 20.49
CA ASN A 196 14.56 -3.43 21.72
C ASN A 196 15.28 -4.48 22.59
N ASP A 197 14.95 -4.57 23.88
CA ASP A 197 15.65 -5.48 24.80
C ASP A 197 15.15 -6.93 24.73
N ASP A 198 14.03 -7.19 24.04
CA ASP A 198 13.34 -8.48 23.96
C ASP A 198 13.61 -9.26 22.65
N GLY A 199 14.34 -8.64 21.70
CA GLY A 199 14.65 -9.22 20.40
C GLY A 199 13.44 -9.40 19.50
N ASP A 200 13.38 -10.53 18.78
CA ASP A 200 12.26 -10.87 17.89
C ASP A 200 11.11 -11.61 18.61
N TYR A 201 11.19 -11.71 19.94
CA TYR A 201 10.25 -12.38 20.84
C TYR A 201 10.11 -13.89 20.57
N ILE A 202 11.16 -14.52 20.03
CA ILE A 202 11.23 -15.94 19.74
C ILE A 202 12.45 -16.53 20.46
N GLU A 203 12.27 -17.58 21.26
CA GLU A 203 13.33 -18.06 22.17
C GLU A 203 14.46 -18.83 21.44
N ASP A 204 14.16 -19.45 20.30
CA ASP A 204 15.11 -20.27 19.55
C ASP A 204 15.85 -19.53 18.42
N THR A 205 15.65 -18.22 18.33
CA THR A 205 16.45 -17.29 17.53
C THR A 205 17.53 -16.68 18.43
N PRO A 206 18.82 -16.93 18.17
CA PRO A 206 19.88 -16.43 19.03
C PRO A 206 19.98 -14.90 18.95
N PRO A 207 20.39 -14.21 20.03
CA PRO A 207 20.68 -12.78 20.01
C PRO A 207 21.70 -12.39 18.94
N SER A 208 21.59 -11.17 18.43
CA SER A 208 22.47 -10.65 17.41
C SER A 208 23.91 -10.50 17.91
N PRO A 209 24.92 -10.92 17.12
CA PRO A 209 26.29 -10.55 17.41
C PRO A 209 26.51 -9.05 17.23
N GLN A 210 27.54 -8.51 17.90
CA GLN A 210 27.91 -7.09 17.84
C GLN A 210 28.06 -6.55 16.40
N SER A 211 28.52 -7.38 15.45
CA SER A 211 28.66 -7.00 14.03
C SER A 211 27.34 -6.57 13.38
N CYS A 212 26.19 -7.02 13.90
CA CYS A 212 24.89 -6.60 13.38
C CYS A 212 24.57 -5.14 13.71
N HIS A 213 25.13 -4.60 14.80
CA HIS A 213 25.01 -3.18 15.15
C HIS A 213 25.83 -2.29 14.20
N ASP A 214 26.93 -2.80 13.65
CA ASP A 214 27.72 -2.09 12.63
C ASP A 214 27.05 -2.15 11.24
N SER A 215 26.48 -3.32 10.90
CA SER A 215 25.68 -3.50 9.67
C SER A 215 24.79 -4.74 9.74
N GLN A 216 23.47 -4.55 9.65
CA GLN A 216 22.48 -5.64 9.58
C GLN A 216 22.72 -6.60 8.41
N LEU A 217 23.25 -6.12 7.28
CA LEU A 217 23.60 -6.95 6.11
C LEU A 217 24.71 -7.96 6.41
N THR A 218 25.52 -7.70 7.43
CA THR A 218 26.60 -8.59 7.87
C THR A 218 26.16 -9.49 9.02
N CYS A 219 24.89 -9.48 9.40
CA CYS A 219 24.36 -10.26 10.50
C CYS A 219 24.18 -11.74 10.09
N PRO A 220 24.95 -12.70 10.64
CA PRO A 220 24.85 -14.09 10.27
C PRO A 220 23.60 -14.75 10.86
N GLY A 221 22.87 -15.50 10.03
CA GLY A 221 21.76 -16.31 10.48
C GLY A 221 21.22 -17.21 9.37
N PRO A 222 20.96 -18.50 9.62
CA PRO A 222 20.28 -19.36 8.65
C PRO A 222 18.79 -19.02 8.52
N SER A 223 18.26 -18.18 9.42
CA SER A 223 16.87 -17.72 9.42
C SER A 223 16.53 -16.94 8.15
N PHE A 224 15.38 -17.25 7.54
CA PHE A 224 14.83 -16.45 6.45
C PHE A 224 14.55 -15.00 6.86
N MET A 225 14.36 -14.72 8.15
CA MET A 225 14.13 -13.37 8.71
C MET A 225 15.43 -12.59 9.01
N SER A 226 16.58 -13.09 8.57
CA SER A 226 17.83 -12.34 8.55
C SER A 226 18.09 -11.75 7.16
N TYR A 227 18.99 -10.76 7.06
CA TYR A 227 19.49 -10.27 5.79
C TYR A 227 20.67 -11.07 5.21
N TRP A 228 21.00 -12.21 5.85
CA TRP A 228 22.09 -13.05 5.39
C TRP A 228 21.77 -13.70 4.04
N LYS A 229 22.77 -13.75 3.14
CA LYS A 229 22.58 -14.31 1.79
C LYS A 229 22.35 -15.82 1.78
N GLU A 230 22.95 -16.54 2.74
CA GLU A 230 22.87 -18.00 2.87
C GLU A 230 21.75 -18.46 3.82
N ARG A 231 20.67 -17.67 3.97
CA ARG A 231 19.49 -18.04 4.75
C ARG A 231 18.76 -19.24 4.13
N THR A 232 18.26 -20.16 4.95
CA THR A 232 17.76 -21.47 4.52
C THR A 232 16.56 -22.02 5.30
N LEU A 233 16.16 -21.43 6.44
CA LEU A 233 15.13 -22.01 7.30
C LEU A 233 14.29 -21.01 8.09
N PHE A 234 13.12 -21.48 8.56
CA PHE A 234 12.44 -20.93 9.74
C PHE A 234 12.70 -21.83 10.95
N THR A 235 12.91 -21.24 12.13
CA THR A 235 13.05 -22.00 13.37
C THR A 235 11.71 -22.58 13.84
N PRO A 236 11.69 -23.63 14.68
CA PRO A 236 10.46 -24.10 15.33
C PRO A 236 9.66 -23.01 16.05
N GLY A 237 10.33 -22.07 16.71
CA GLY A 237 9.72 -20.90 17.35
C GLY A 237 9.07 -19.96 16.33
N GLN A 238 9.74 -19.64 15.24
CA GLN A 238 9.16 -18.85 14.14
C GLN A 238 7.94 -19.54 13.53
N MET A 239 8.00 -20.85 13.28
CA MET A 239 6.85 -21.61 12.77
C MET A 239 5.66 -21.59 13.74
N THR A 240 5.93 -21.56 15.05
CA THR A 240 4.89 -21.41 16.09
C THR A 240 4.30 -20.00 16.08
N ARG A 241 5.15 -18.96 16.05
CA ARG A 241 4.72 -17.57 16.03
C ARG A 241 3.87 -17.22 14.82
N MET A 242 4.26 -17.69 13.62
CA MET A 242 3.46 -17.53 12.40
C MET A 242 2.03 -18.08 12.55
N ARG A 243 1.89 -19.22 13.24
CA ARG A 243 0.59 -19.86 13.49
C ARG A 243 -0.23 -19.11 14.55
N SER A 244 0.42 -18.57 15.58
CA SER A 244 -0.23 -17.73 16.59
C SER A 244 -0.81 -16.46 15.97
N PHE A 245 -0.04 -15.76 15.14
CA PHE A 245 -0.51 -14.60 14.38
C PHE A 245 -1.61 -14.97 13.39
N TRP A 246 -1.46 -16.07 12.66
CA TRP A 246 -2.49 -16.57 11.77
C TRP A 246 -3.82 -16.78 12.50
N GLN A 247 -3.80 -17.42 13.68
CA GLN A 247 -5.00 -17.71 14.44
C GLN A 247 -5.67 -16.44 15.01
N GLU A 248 -4.87 -15.50 15.51
CA GLU A 248 -5.38 -14.27 16.15
C GLU A 248 -5.95 -13.27 15.13
N TYR A 249 -5.26 -13.06 14.01
CA TYR A 249 -5.54 -11.95 13.11
C TYR A 249 -6.11 -12.35 11.75
N ARG A 250 -5.73 -13.52 11.22
CA ARG A 250 -6.07 -13.90 9.83
C ARG A 250 -7.20 -14.91 9.74
N ALA A 251 -7.20 -15.92 10.61
CA ALA A 251 -8.11 -17.05 10.56
C ALA A 251 -9.43 -16.83 11.32
N SER A 252 -9.48 -15.85 12.22
CA SER A 252 -10.70 -15.41 12.89
C SER A 252 -11.69 -14.91 11.83
N ASN A 253 -12.96 -15.33 11.95
CA ASN A 253 -14.01 -15.02 10.98
C ASN A 253 -14.20 -13.50 10.87
N SER A 254 -13.45 -12.85 9.99
CA SER A 254 -14.00 -11.69 9.31
C SER A 254 -15.24 -12.20 8.62
N ASN A 255 -16.41 -11.70 9.02
CA ASN A 255 -17.59 -11.70 8.17
C ASN A 255 -17.23 -10.84 6.95
N THR A 256 -16.38 -11.36 6.07
CA THR A 256 -16.20 -10.84 4.73
C THR A 256 -17.48 -11.22 4.02
N THR A 257 -18.45 -10.32 4.08
CA THR A 257 -19.51 -10.28 3.08
C THR A 257 -18.79 -10.20 1.74
N THR A 258 -18.65 -11.33 1.07
CA THR A 258 -18.20 -11.37 -0.31
C THR A 258 -19.12 -10.42 -1.08
N CYS A 259 -18.56 -9.40 -1.72
CA CYS A 259 -19.29 -8.47 -2.59
C CYS A 259 -19.83 -9.15 -3.87
N ALA A 260 -20.15 -10.45 -3.80
CA ALA A 260 -20.61 -11.27 -4.92
C ALA A 260 -21.94 -10.78 -5.52
N ASP A 261 -22.66 -9.89 -4.83
CA ASP A 261 -23.90 -9.27 -5.30
C ASP A 261 -23.86 -7.73 -5.36
N ALA A 262 -22.70 -7.11 -5.06
CA ALA A 262 -22.59 -5.66 -5.12
C ALA A 262 -22.67 -5.20 -6.59
N LYS A 263 -23.57 -4.26 -6.87
CA LYS A 263 -23.76 -3.69 -8.21
C LYS A 263 -23.42 -2.22 -8.18
N LEU A 264 -22.65 -1.79 -9.19
CA LEU A 264 -22.41 -0.38 -9.41
C LEU A 264 -23.73 0.36 -9.64
N THR A 265 -23.83 1.53 -9.04
CA THR A 265 -24.95 2.46 -9.26
C THR A 265 -24.58 3.47 -10.34
N PRO A 266 -25.53 3.91 -11.18
CA PRO A 266 -25.27 4.97 -12.14
C PRO A 266 -24.82 6.27 -11.47
N ILE A 267 -23.83 6.91 -12.07
CA ILE A 267 -23.23 8.18 -11.68
C ILE A 267 -23.84 9.29 -12.52
N LYS A 268 -24.16 10.42 -11.89
CA LYS A 268 -24.64 11.61 -12.61
C LYS A 268 -23.46 12.33 -13.26
N PRO A 269 -23.51 12.65 -14.56
CA PRO A 269 -22.44 13.36 -15.21
C PRO A 269 -22.43 14.85 -14.84
N VAL A 270 -21.24 15.44 -14.94
CA VAL A 270 -21.00 16.87 -15.01
C VAL A 270 -20.95 17.25 -16.50
N GLU A 271 -21.98 17.96 -16.94
CA GLU A 271 -22.14 18.39 -18.34
C GLU A 271 -21.36 19.67 -18.63
N ARG A 272 -20.72 19.75 -19.80
CA ARG A 272 -20.07 20.98 -20.32
C ARG A 272 -20.41 21.16 -21.79
N ARG A 273 -20.65 22.41 -22.19
CA ARG A 273 -21.26 22.76 -23.49
C ARG A 273 -20.50 22.24 -24.72
N ASP A 274 -19.18 22.05 -24.60
CA ASP A 274 -18.29 21.71 -25.71
C ASP A 274 -17.44 20.46 -25.44
N ARG A 275 -17.86 19.58 -24.51
CA ARG A 275 -17.08 18.40 -24.09
C ARG A 275 -17.95 17.18 -23.87
N HIS A 276 -17.33 16.01 -23.84
CA HIS A 276 -18.00 14.81 -23.39
C HIS A 276 -18.37 14.93 -21.91
N PRO A 277 -19.50 14.32 -21.47
CA PRO A 277 -19.88 14.33 -20.08
C PRO A 277 -18.77 13.71 -19.22
N PHE A 278 -18.39 14.38 -18.14
CA PHE A 278 -17.47 13.81 -17.16
C PHE A 278 -18.28 13.12 -16.08
N TYR A 279 -18.07 11.82 -15.87
CA TYR A 279 -18.65 11.07 -14.78
C TYR A 279 -17.65 11.09 -13.62
N PRO A 280 -18.00 11.70 -12.48
CA PRO A 280 -17.23 11.60 -11.27
C PRO A 280 -17.01 10.14 -10.85
N GLU A 281 -16.21 9.95 -9.81
CA GLU A 281 -15.88 8.63 -9.34
C GLU A 281 -17.06 7.86 -8.75
N SER A 282 -17.06 6.54 -8.92
CA SER A 282 -18.00 5.63 -8.26
C SER A 282 -17.87 5.71 -6.73
N GLN A 283 -19.00 5.62 -6.03
CA GLN A 283 -19.02 5.48 -4.58
C GLN A 283 -18.33 4.19 -4.10
N ASP A 284 -18.39 3.13 -4.91
CA ASP A 284 -17.65 1.89 -4.70
C ASP A 284 -16.53 1.77 -5.74
N LYS A 285 -15.36 2.27 -5.34
CA LYS A 285 -14.17 2.37 -6.19
C LYS A 285 -13.57 1.01 -6.51
N GLN A 286 -13.55 0.11 -5.53
CA GLN A 286 -13.03 -1.25 -5.71
C GLN A 286 -13.90 -2.04 -6.67
N LEU A 287 -15.22 -1.96 -6.51
CA LEU A 287 -16.13 -2.62 -7.42
C LEU A 287 -16.04 -2.03 -8.83
N ALA A 288 -15.91 -0.70 -8.94
CA ALA A 288 -15.74 -0.03 -10.22
C ALA A 288 -14.45 -0.50 -10.90
N PHE A 289 -13.35 -0.53 -10.16
CA PHE A 289 -12.08 -1.04 -10.65
C PHE A 289 -12.18 -2.50 -11.11
N LYS A 290 -12.79 -3.38 -10.30
CA LYS A 290 -12.94 -4.81 -10.61
C LYS A 290 -13.80 -5.08 -11.84
N GLN A 291 -14.95 -4.40 -11.95
CA GLN A 291 -15.92 -4.66 -13.02
C GLN A 291 -15.59 -3.91 -14.32
N CYS A 292 -15.00 -2.72 -14.23
CA CYS A 292 -14.81 -1.86 -15.39
C CYS A 292 -13.44 -1.95 -16.04
N ARG A 293 -12.41 -2.39 -15.32
CA ARG A 293 -11.06 -2.49 -15.88
C ARG A 293 -11.00 -3.50 -17.03
N LEU A 294 -10.29 -3.14 -18.09
CA LEU A 294 -9.92 -4.06 -19.15
C LEU A 294 -8.93 -5.11 -18.64
N LYS A 295 -9.35 -6.37 -18.62
CA LYS A 295 -8.50 -7.51 -18.25
C LYS A 295 -7.56 -7.89 -19.41
N SER A 296 -6.51 -8.64 -19.10
CA SER A 296 -5.51 -9.07 -20.09
C SER A 296 -6.07 -9.98 -21.20
N ASP A 297 -7.18 -10.67 -20.95
CA ASP A 297 -7.93 -11.44 -21.94
C ASP A 297 -8.88 -10.59 -22.80
N GLY A 298 -8.88 -9.27 -22.60
CA GLY A 298 -9.73 -8.31 -23.30
C GLY A 298 -11.16 -8.21 -22.73
N SER A 299 -11.48 -8.91 -21.64
CA SER A 299 -12.80 -8.85 -21.02
C SER A 299 -12.97 -7.63 -20.10
N VAL A 300 -14.22 -7.17 -20.01
CA VAL A 300 -14.71 -6.12 -19.10
C VAL A 300 -16.14 -6.50 -18.73
N GLU A 301 -16.49 -6.44 -17.45
CA GLU A 301 -17.82 -6.81 -16.95
C GLU A 301 -18.82 -5.66 -17.09
N GLU A 302 -18.41 -4.43 -16.74
CA GLU A 302 -19.19 -3.21 -16.89
C GLU A 302 -18.45 -2.23 -17.79
N LYS A 303 -19.05 -1.88 -18.94
CA LYS A 303 -18.41 -1.05 -19.96
C LYS A 303 -18.91 0.39 -19.96
N ARG A 304 -20.00 0.66 -19.25
CA ARG A 304 -20.67 1.96 -19.29
C ARG A 304 -19.92 2.92 -18.39
N GLU A 305 -19.39 3.98 -19.00
CA GLU A 305 -18.74 5.06 -18.28
C GLU A 305 -19.61 5.63 -17.15
N SER A 306 -20.93 5.69 -17.35
CA SER A 306 -21.89 6.13 -16.35
C SER A 306 -21.99 5.25 -15.10
N TYR A 307 -21.32 4.10 -15.06
CA TYR A 307 -21.20 3.24 -13.88
C TYR A 307 -19.75 3.17 -13.38
N CYS A 308 -18.79 3.29 -14.29
CA CYS A 308 -17.37 3.19 -14.00
C CYS A 308 -16.76 4.50 -13.49
N GLY A 309 -17.31 5.64 -13.90
CA GLY A 309 -16.62 6.93 -13.80
C GLY A 309 -15.62 7.11 -14.95
N SER A 310 -15.35 8.37 -15.31
CA SER A 310 -14.49 8.71 -16.45
C SER A 310 -13.03 8.34 -16.23
N GLU A 311 -12.53 8.47 -15.00
CA GLU A 311 -11.15 8.10 -14.64
C GLU A 311 -10.89 6.63 -14.90
N VAL A 312 -11.73 5.75 -14.34
CA VAL A 312 -11.65 4.30 -14.57
C VAL A 312 -11.77 3.98 -16.06
N PHE A 313 -12.76 4.60 -16.71
CA PHE A 313 -13.08 4.33 -18.09
C PHE A 313 -11.92 4.63 -19.05
N CYS A 314 -11.24 5.76 -18.81
CA CYS A 314 -10.12 6.22 -19.61
C CYS A 314 -8.79 5.59 -19.17
N ARG A 315 -8.41 5.73 -17.90
CA ARG A 315 -7.12 5.29 -17.34
C ARG A 315 -6.90 3.79 -17.52
N TRP A 316 -7.93 2.98 -17.33
CA TRP A 316 -7.84 1.52 -17.38
C TRP A 316 -8.46 0.89 -18.62
N GLY A 317 -8.62 1.70 -19.67
CA GLY A 317 -8.87 1.20 -21.02
C GLY A 317 -10.25 0.60 -21.27
N THR A 318 -11.21 0.80 -20.36
CA THR A 318 -12.62 0.40 -20.55
C THR A 318 -13.17 0.93 -21.87
N TYR A 319 -12.77 2.15 -22.26
CA TYR A 319 -13.13 2.77 -23.53
C TYR A 319 -12.86 1.86 -24.74
N LYS A 320 -11.75 1.10 -24.72
CA LYS A 320 -11.40 0.16 -25.81
C LYS A 320 -12.45 -0.95 -25.93
N ALA A 321 -12.90 -1.50 -24.80
CA ALA A 321 -13.93 -2.53 -24.77
C ALA A 321 -15.34 -2.01 -25.04
N ALA A 322 -15.57 -0.71 -24.80
CA ALA A 322 -16.79 0.01 -25.17
C ALA A 322 -16.87 0.35 -26.67
N GLY A 323 -15.78 0.13 -27.43
CA GLY A 323 -15.70 0.42 -28.86
C GLY A 323 -15.31 1.87 -29.18
N GLU A 324 -14.82 2.62 -28.19
CA GLU A 324 -14.29 3.97 -28.38
C GLU A 324 -12.80 3.91 -28.77
N ASN A 325 -12.36 4.87 -29.56
CA ASN A 325 -10.99 4.92 -30.08
C ASN A 325 -10.29 6.21 -29.67
N TYR A 326 -9.37 6.09 -28.72
CA TYR A 326 -8.48 7.15 -28.27
C TYR A 326 -7.03 6.68 -28.38
N SER A 327 -6.13 7.59 -28.75
CA SER A 327 -4.70 7.30 -28.89
C SER A 327 -4.02 7.00 -27.55
N SER A 328 -4.55 7.55 -26.45
CA SER A 328 -4.10 7.25 -25.10
C SER A 328 -5.21 7.49 -24.05
N PRO A 329 -5.07 6.92 -22.83
CA PRO A 329 -5.91 7.29 -21.69
C PRO A 329 -6.00 8.79 -21.44
N THR A 330 -4.88 9.51 -21.62
CA THR A 330 -4.82 10.97 -21.47
C THR A 330 -5.75 11.66 -22.46
N THR A 331 -5.70 11.29 -23.73
CA THR A 331 -6.61 11.88 -24.74
C THR A 331 -8.07 11.55 -24.47
N CYS A 332 -8.37 10.39 -23.88
CA CYS A 332 -9.72 10.05 -23.43
C CYS A 332 -10.20 11.02 -22.34
N LEU A 333 -9.37 11.31 -21.32
CA LEU A 333 -9.73 12.25 -20.24
C LEU A 333 -9.82 13.70 -20.70
N GLU A 334 -8.90 14.15 -21.55
CA GLU A 334 -8.87 15.53 -22.06
C GLU A 334 -10.16 15.92 -22.79
N THR A 335 -10.81 14.98 -23.47
CA THR A 335 -12.10 15.22 -24.14
C THR A 335 -13.28 15.46 -23.18
N ARG A 336 -13.10 15.20 -21.87
CA ARG A 336 -14.10 15.36 -20.80
C ARG A 336 -13.75 16.53 -19.88
N GLN A 337 -12.59 16.45 -19.22
CA GLN A 337 -12.14 17.42 -18.21
C GLN A 337 -11.40 18.63 -18.80
N GLY A 338 -10.88 18.54 -20.03
CA GLY A 338 -9.81 19.45 -20.48
C GLY A 338 -8.55 19.27 -19.65
N ASN A 339 -7.56 20.15 -19.80
CA ASN A 339 -6.24 20.03 -19.14
C ASN A 339 -6.41 19.67 -17.63
N PRO A 340 -5.81 18.58 -17.11
CA PRO A 340 -6.22 17.92 -15.85
C PRO A 340 -6.04 18.73 -14.56
N TRP A 341 -5.50 19.95 -14.64
CA TRP A 341 -5.02 20.72 -13.49
C TRP A 341 -6.03 21.73 -12.93
N VAL A 342 -7.28 21.74 -13.39
CA VAL A 342 -8.23 22.81 -13.04
C VAL A 342 -9.62 22.26 -12.70
N GLN A 343 -9.81 21.89 -11.43
CA GLN A 343 -10.97 22.23 -10.56
C GLN A 343 -11.20 21.18 -9.46
N GLY A 344 -10.83 21.54 -8.23
CA GLY A 344 -11.41 20.95 -7.03
C GLY A 344 -12.69 21.68 -6.64
N GLU A 345 -13.79 20.97 -6.44
CA GLU A 345 -14.98 21.49 -5.75
C GLU A 345 -15.09 20.84 -4.36
N GLN A 346 -15.29 21.68 -3.33
CA GLN A 346 -15.62 21.30 -1.96
C GLN A 346 -16.99 20.60 -1.90
N LEU A 347 -17.08 19.45 -1.22
CA LEU A 347 -18.36 18.80 -0.92
C LEU A 347 -18.67 18.85 0.59
N ASP A 348 -19.88 19.32 0.89
CA ASP A 348 -20.52 19.59 2.19
C ASP A 348 -20.62 18.35 3.09
N ASP A 349 -20.07 18.48 4.31
CA ASP A 349 -20.17 17.51 5.40
C ASP A 349 -21.54 17.61 6.06
N ARG A 350 -22.43 16.62 5.80
CA ARG A 350 -23.52 16.24 6.71
C ARG A 350 -24.28 15.00 6.20
N ASN A 351 -23.94 13.82 6.73
CA ASN A 351 -24.85 12.78 7.22
C ASN A 351 -24.10 11.45 7.39
N GLU A 352 -23.79 11.13 8.65
CA GLU A 352 -23.34 9.83 9.10
C GLU A 352 -24.55 8.92 9.35
N ALA A 353 -24.67 7.85 8.57
CA ALA A 353 -25.44 6.67 8.93
C ALA A 353 -24.88 5.44 8.19
N GLU A 354 -24.13 4.63 8.93
CA GLU A 354 -23.99 3.17 8.90
C GLU A 354 -23.92 2.37 7.56
N TYR A 355 -22.95 1.43 7.58
CA TYR A 355 -22.70 0.24 6.73
C TYR A 355 -21.69 0.32 5.57
N CYS A 356 -20.83 -0.71 5.58
CA CYS A 356 -19.70 -1.01 4.68
C CYS A 356 -18.68 0.11 4.58
N VAL A 357 -17.73 0.09 5.53
CA VAL A 357 -16.64 1.05 5.78
C VAL A 357 -16.04 1.66 4.51
N SER A 358 -16.71 2.67 3.97
CA SER A 358 -16.09 3.82 3.32
C SER A 358 -15.61 4.73 4.44
N GLN A 359 -14.48 4.41 5.08
CA GLN A 359 -13.72 5.52 5.63
C GLN A 359 -13.18 6.29 4.42
N ARG A 360 -13.69 7.51 4.28
CA ARG A 360 -13.36 8.46 3.24
C ARG A 360 -11.84 8.66 3.21
N THR A 361 -11.14 7.89 2.39
CA THR A 361 -9.85 8.34 1.87
C THR A 361 -10.19 9.39 0.83
N VAL A 362 -10.11 10.65 1.25
CA VAL A 362 -10.11 11.80 0.34
C VAL A 362 -9.03 11.51 -0.69
N PHE A 363 -9.38 11.52 -1.98
CA PHE A 363 -8.39 11.71 -3.02
C PHE A 363 -7.78 13.08 -2.79
N ARG A 364 -6.61 13.13 -2.16
CA ARG A 364 -5.71 14.24 -2.44
C ARG A 364 -5.20 14.00 -3.86
N ALA A 365 -5.90 14.59 -4.84
CA ALA A 365 -5.14 15.25 -5.90
C ALA A 365 -4.28 16.26 -5.14
N PHE A 366 -2.96 16.02 -5.07
CA PHE A 366 -1.94 16.84 -4.41
C PHE A 366 -2.50 18.00 -3.57
N ASP A 367 -2.56 17.83 -2.24
CA ASP A 367 -2.59 19.02 -1.40
C ASP A 367 -1.21 19.67 -1.56
N GLU A 368 -1.16 20.85 -2.16
CA GLU A 368 0.06 21.68 -2.22
C GLU A 368 0.63 21.95 -0.81
N ASP A 369 -0.16 21.77 0.23
CA ASP A 369 0.22 21.96 1.64
C ASP A 369 1.31 20.98 2.12
N GLU A 370 1.53 19.82 1.49
CA GLU A 370 2.68 18.95 1.82
C GLU A 370 3.98 19.35 1.10
N LEU A 371 3.91 20.18 0.06
CA LEU A 371 5.09 20.80 -0.57
C LEU A 371 5.55 22.06 0.19
N VAL A 372 4.80 22.50 1.20
CA VAL A 372 5.08 23.66 2.04
C VAL A 372 5.09 23.27 3.52
N LYS A 373 5.95 22.32 3.91
CA LYS A 373 6.42 22.27 5.30
C LYS A 373 7.73 23.04 5.41
N ASP A 374 7.68 24.11 6.18
CA ASP A 374 8.79 24.96 6.64
C ASP A 374 9.43 25.94 5.64
N GLY A 375 8.67 26.46 4.68
CA GLY A 375 9.03 27.73 4.02
C GLY A 375 10.38 27.75 3.29
N GLN A 376 10.97 26.59 3.02
CA GLN A 376 12.15 26.43 2.18
C GLN A 376 11.74 25.61 0.95
N VAL A 377 11.47 26.33 -0.12
CA VAL A 377 11.40 25.75 -1.47
C VAL A 377 12.79 25.20 -1.77
N ASN A 378 12.90 23.90 -2.04
CA ASN A 378 14.16 23.28 -2.43
C ASN A 378 14.50 23.76 -3.86
N ASP A 379 15.39 24.75 -3.94
CA ASP A 379 15.83 25.44 -5.17
C ASP A 379 16.55 24.54 -6.20
N GLU A 380 16.72 23.24 -5.93
CA GLU A 380 17.47 22.32 -6.79
C GLU A 380 16.72 21.84 -8.06
N LEU A 381 15.44 22.19 -8.24
CA LEU A 381 14.68 21.84 -9.46
C LEU A 381 14.67 22.92 -10.55
N VAL A 382 15.35 24.06 -10.35
CA VAL A 382 15.46 25.11 -11.38
C VAL A 382 16.52 24.73 -12.42
N LYS A 383 16.17 23.80 -13.32
CA LYS A 383 16.81 23.66 -14.64
C LYS A 383 15.98 22.84 -15.63
N VAL A 384 14.66 22.98 -15.60
CA VAL A 384 13.84 22.65 -16.77
C VAL A 384 13.74 23.93 -17.59
N ASN A 385 14.20 23.91 -18.85
CA ASN A 385 14.10 25.02 -19.81
C ASN A 385 12.62 25.26 -20.18
N GLY A 386 11.86 25.79 -19.22
CA GLY A 386 10.50 26.25 -19.39
C GLY A 386 10.46 27.70 -19.86
N LYS A 387 9.30 28.09 -20.40
CA LYS A 387 9.01 29.45 -20.90
C LYS A 387 9.10 30.54 -19.83
N TYR A 388 9.10 30.17 -18.54
CA TYR A 388 9.05 31.07 -17.40
C TYR A 388 10.18 30.74 -16.42
N HIS A 389 10.76 31.76 -15.79
CA HIS A 389 11.94 31.66 -14.94
C HIS A 389 11.60 31.55 -13.45
N SER A 390 10.31 31.60 -13.08
CA SER A 390 9.82 31.38 -11.71
C SER A 390 8.36 30.92 -11.69
N SER A 391 7.91 30.33 -10.58
CA SER A 391 6.50 29.95 -10.35
C SER A 391 5.57 31.17 -10.28
N THR A 392 6.03 32.28 -9.70
CA THR A 392 5.27 33.54 -9.66
C THR A 392 4.98 34.09 -11.05
N GLU A 393 5.99 34.10 -11.93
CA GLU A 393 5.85 34.57 -13.32
C GLU A 393 4.86 33.70 -14.11
N CYS A 394 4.85 32.39 -13.85
CA CYS A 394 3.89 31.47 -14.44
C CYS A 394 2.45 31.79 -13.99
N LEU A 395 2.23 31.98 -12.69
CA LEU A 395 0.91 32.28 -12.12
C LEU A 395 0.36 33.61 -12.63
N GLU A 396 1.16 34.67 -12.63
CA GLU A 396 0.74 35.99 -13.10
C GLU A 396 0.35 36.00 -14.60
N ALA A 397 1.01 35.18 -15.42
CA ALA A 397 0.68 35.04 -16.84
C ALA A 397 -0.64 34.27 -17.10
N HIS A 398 -1.12 33.51 -16.12
CA HIS A 398 -2.29 32.64 -16.23
C HIS A 398 -3.51 33.10 -15.41
N ASP A 399 -3.29 33.96 -14.41
CA ASP A 399 -4.35 34.59 -13.59
C ASP A 399 -4.79 35.98 -14.08
N ALA A 400 -4.15 36.53 -15.11
CA ALA A 400 -4.62 37.77 -15.71
C ALA A 400 -6.03 37.57 -16.33
N PRO A 401 -7.06 38.30 -15.88
CA PRO A 401 -8.38 38.21 -16.50
C PRO A 401 -8.28 38.66 -17.96
N PRO A 402 -9.07 38.07 -18.89
CA PRO A 402 -8.98 38.44 -20.29
C PRO A 402 -9.29 39.93 -20.46
N GLU A 403 -8.38 40.67 -21.10
CA GLU A 403 -8.62 42.04 -21.52
C GLU A 403 -9.94 42.07 -22.29
N ALA A 404 -10.91 42.81 -21.76
CA ALA A 404 -12.18 43.03 -22.44
C ALA A 404 -11.91 43.69 -23.80
N SER A 405 -12.10 42.92 -24.87
CA SER A 405 -12.09 43.42 -26.24
C SER A 405 -13.29 44.35 -26.43
N LEU A 406 -13.14 45.63 -26.10
CA LEU A 406 -14.06 46.67 -26.56
C LEU A 406 -13.71 47.01 -28.01
N ALA A 407 -14.30 46.23 -28.92
CA ALA A 407 -14.42 46.61 -30.31
C ALA A 407 -15.28 47.88 -30.41
N ARG A 408 -14.77 48.82 -31.21
CA ARG A 408 -15.38 50.11 -31.57
C ARG A 408 -16.60 49.94 -32.47
N ASP A 409 -17.31 51.07 -32.58
CA ASP A 409 -18.28 51.49 -33.59
C ASP A 409 -19.74 51.11 -33.32
N SER A 410 -20.74 52.00 -33.37
CA SER A 410 -20.81 53.42 -33.76
C SER A 410 -22.24 53.97 -33.51
N ALA A 411 -22.36 55.31 -33.60
CA ALA A 411 -23.56 56.09 -33.97
C ALA A 411 -24.38 56.82 -32.86
N HIS A 412 -24.14 58.14 -32.82
CA HIS A 412 -25.11 59.24 -32.86
C HIS A 412 -26.35 59.25 -31.92
N PHE A 413 -26.47 60.25 -31.04
CA PHE A 413 -27.06 61.57 -31.34
C PHE A 413 -26.95 62.53 -30.13
N THR A 414 -26.96 63.80 -30.48
CA THR A 414 -26.67 65.02 -29.72
C THR A 414 -27.80 65.60 -28.87
N PHE A 415 -27.38 66.49 -27.95
CA PHE A 415 -27.92 67.81 -27.58
C PHE A 415 -28.47 68.03 -26.16
N SER A 416 -27.94 69.14 -25.62
CA SER A 416 -28.35 70.00 -24.50
C SER A 416 -27.90 69.61 -23.09
#